data_AF-A0A4R2PCA8-F1
#
_entry.id   AF-A0A4R2PCA8-F1
#
_cell.length_a   1.000
_cell.length_b   1.000
_cell.length_c   1.000
_cell.angle_alpha   90.00
_cell.angle_beta   90.00
_cell.angle_gamma   90.00
#
_symmetry.space_group_name_H-M   'P 1'
#
loop_
_entity.id
_entity.type
_entity.pdbx_description
1 polymer ?
#
loop_
_entity_poly.entity_id
_entity_poly.type
_entity_poly.pdbx_seq_one_letter_code
_entity_poly.pdbx_strand_id
1 'polypeptide(L)' 'MERLPLLYFACVLAGFALLKVPVGGTFLAGLDQVLDIMGILAVTIFSIVILYLGVVALLKKKF' A
#
# COMPACT_ATOMS: atom_id res chain seq x y z
N MET A 1 13.69 -6.22 -13.82
CA MET A 1 12.31 -6.42 -13.30
C MET A 1 12.25 -7.16 -11.95
N GLU A 2 13.38 -7.54 -11.35
CA GLU A 2 13.46 -8.36 -10.12
C GLU A 2 13.14 -7.62 -8.80
N ARG A 3 12.92 -6.30 -8.86
CA ARG A 3 12.66 -5.45 -7.67
C ARG A 3 11.20 -5.00 -7.54
N LEU A 4 10.33 -5.39 -8.48
CA LEU A 4 8.92 -4.99 -8.50
C LEU A 4 8.15 -5.47 -7.24
N PRO A 5 8.32 -6.71 -6.73
CA PRO A 5 7.60 -7.17 -5.53
C PRO A 5 7.98 -6.37 -4.28
N LEU A 6 9.27 -6.03 -4.13
CA LEU A 6 9.78 -5.18 -3.04
C LEU A 6 9.23 -3.75 -3.13
N LEU A 7 9.11 -3.21 -4.35
CA LEU A 7 8.55 -1.88 -4.56
C LEU A 7 7.07 -1.85 -4.17
N TYR A 8 6.28 -2.83 -4.59
CA TYR A 8 4.87 -2.93 -4.20
C TYR A 8 4.71 -3.11 -2.69
N PHE A 9 5.55 -3.92 -2.05
CA PHE A 9 5.55 -4.10 -0.60
C PHE A 9 5.88 -2.79 0.13
N ALA A 10 6.89 -2.05 -0.34
CA ALA A 10 7.23 -0.73 0.20
C ALA A 10 6.09 0.29 0.02
N CYS A 11 5.35 0.24 -1.09
CA CYS A 11 4.17 1.06 -1.31
C CYS A 11 3.03 0.74 -0.33
N VAL A 12 2.77 -0.54 -0.03
CA VAL A 12 1.81 -0.92 1.02
C VAL A 12 2.24 -0.40 2.38
N LEU A 13 3.53 -0.53 2.72
CA LEU A 13 4.08 -0.04 3.98
C LEU A 13 3.98 1.49 4.11
N ALA A 14 4.24 2.22 3.02
CA ALA A 14 4.07 3.67 2.95
C ALA A 14 2.59 4.09 3.09
N GLY A 15 1.66 3.34 2.50
CA GLY A 15 0.22 3.58 2.66
C GLY A 15 -0.24 3.42 4.11
N PHE A 16 0.24 2.38 4.80
CA PHE A 16 0.00 2.20 6.24
C PHE A 16 0.67 3.29 7.10
N ALA A 17 1.86 3.74 6.71
CA ALA A 17 2.54 4.84 7.39
C ALA A 17 1.72 6.13 7.28
N LEU A 18 1.15 6.42 6.10
CA LEU A 18 0.30 7.59 5.87
C LEU A 18 -0.94 7.60 6.77
N LEU A 19 -1.60 6.45 6.96
CA LEU A 19 -2.73 6.28 7.89
C LEU A 19 -2.35 6.44 9.38
N LYS A 20 -1.07 6.31 9.70
CA LYS A 20 -0.55 6.40 11.08
C LYS A 20 0.12 7.74 11.37
N VAL A 21 0.17 8.68 10.42
CA VAL A 21 0.74 10.01 10.65
C VAL A 21 -0.22 10.80 11.55
N PRO A 22 0.21 11.22 12.75
CA PRO A 22 -0.62 12.06 13.59
C PRO A 22 -0.73 13.46 12.97
N VAL A 23 -1.86 13.74 12.33
CA VAL A 23 -2.17 15.09 11.79
C VAL A 23 -2.96 15.96 12.77
N GLY A 24 -3.40 15.39 13.89
CA GLY A 24 -4.10 16.12 14.96
C GLY A 24 -3.25 17.26 15.51
N GLY A 25 -3.79 18.48 15.50
CA GLY A 25 -3.10 19.69 15.97
C GLY A 25 -2.16 20.35 14.96
N THR A 26 -2.11 19.86 13.71
CA THR A 26 -1.29 20.45 12.63
C THR A 26 -2.15 21.16 11.57
N PHE A 27 -1.52 21.94 10.69
CA PHE A 27 -2.18 22.58 9.53
C PHE A 27 -2.86 21.57 8.58
N LEU A 28 -2.51 20.28 8.68
CA LEU A 28 -3.08 19.19 7.89
C LEU A 28 -4.31 18.54 8.53
N ALA A 29 -4.75 19.01 9.71
CA ALA A 29 -5.95 18.47 10.38
C ALA A 29 -7.23 18.59 9.53
N GLY A 30 -7.31 19.57 8.62
CA GLY A 30 -8.43 19.68 7.67
C GLY A 30 -8.37 18.68 6.51
N LEU A 31 -7.24 18.01 6.31
CA LEU A 31 -7.00 17.03 5.24
C LEU A 31 -6.98 15.59 5.76
N ASP A 32 -7.26 15.39 7.06
CA ASP A 32 -7.21 14.09 7.73
C ASP A 32 -8.03 13.04 6.96
N GLN A 33 -9.27 13.38 6.63
CA GLN A 33 -10.16 12.52 5.83
C GLN A 33 -9.62 12.20 4.43
N VAL A 34 -8.92 13.14 3.79
CA VAL A 34 -8.32 12.93 2.45
C VAL A 34 -7.11 12.00 2.55
N LEU A 35 -6.27 12.19 3.57
CA LEU A 35 -5.11 11.34 3.83
C LEU A 35 -5.53 9.91 4.16
N ASP A 36 -6.59 9.74 4.94
CA ASP A 36 -7.16 8.43 5.24
C ASP A 36 -7.69 7.71 4.00
N ILE A 37 -8.47 8.40 3.17
CA ILE A 37 -8.99 7.83 1.92
C ILE A 37 -7.84 7.42 1.00
N MET A 38 -6.82 8.28 0.86
CA MET A 38 -5.65 7.99 0.02
C MET A 38 -4.82 6.82 0.56
N GLY A 39 -4.62 6.75 1.89
CA GLY A 39 -3.90 5.66 2.54
C GLY A 39 -4.62 4.31 2.38
N ILE A 40 -5.94 4.28 2.61
CA ILE A 40 -6.77 3.08 2.45
C ILE A 40 -6.76 2.62 0.99
N LEU A 41 -6.95 3.53 0.03
CA LEU A 41 -6.92 3.20 -1.40
C LEU A 41 -5.56 2.66 -1.82
N ALA A 42 -4.47 3.30 -1.41
CA ALA A 42 -3.12 2.86 -1.72
C ALA A 42 -2.86 1.46 -1.16
N VAL A 43 -3.15 1.22 0.13
CA VAL A 43 -2.97 -0.10 0.75
C VAL A 43 -3.80 -1.16 0.04
N THR A 44 -5.07 -0.87 -0.25
CA THR A 44 -5.99 -1.85 -0.87
C THR A 44 -5.53 -2.25 -2.26
N ILE A 45 -5.24 -1.29 -3.13
CA ILE A 45 -4.85 -1.55 -4.53
C ILE A 45 -3.52 -2.31 -4.57
N PHE A 46 -2.50 -1.81 -3.84
CA PHE A 46 -1.20 -2.46 -3.86
C PHE A 46 -1.23 -3.84 -3.19
N SER A 47 -2.05 -4.05 -2.16
CA SER A 47 -2.22 -5.36 -1.53
C SER A 47 -2.81 -6.39 -2.51
N ILE A 48 -3.84 -6.01 -3.28
CA ILE A 48 -4.43 -6.88 -4.31
C ILE A 48 -3.39 -7.25 -5.37
N VAL A 49 -2.59 -6.29 -5.83
CA VAL A 49 -1.54 -6.52 -6.84
C VAL A 49 -0.48 -7.50 -6.33
N ILE A 50 -0.02 -7.37 -5.08
CA ILE A 50 0.96 -8.29 -4.48
C ILE A 50 0.37 -9.69 -4.34
N LEU A 51 -0.89 -9.81 -3.89
CA LEU A 51 -1.57 -11.10 -3.78
C LEU A 51 -1.68 -11.78 -5.15
N TYR A 52 -2.07 -11.05 -6.18
CA TYR A 52 -2.14 -11.56 -7.55
C TYR A 52 -0.77 -12.04 -8.04
N LEU A 53 0.28 -11.23 -7.88
CA LEU A 53 1.65 -11.60 -8.25
C LEU A 53 2.13 -12.84 -7.50
N GLY A 54 1.82 -12.96 -6.21
CA GLY A 54 2.15 -14.12 -5.38
C GLY A 54 1.46 -15.40 -5.86
N VAL A 55 0.16 -15.33 -6.17
CA VAL A 55 -0.61 -16.46 -6.70
C VAL A 55 -0.07 -16.90 -8.07
N VAL A 56 0.21 -15.96 -8.98
CA VAL A 56 0.79 -16.27 -10.29
C VAL A 56 2.18 -16.90 -10.15
N ALA A 57 3.01 -16.41 -9.22
CA ALA A 57 4.33 -16.98 -8.96
C ALA A 57 4.24 -18.42 -8.40
N LEU A 58 3.29 -18.69 -7.51
CA LEU A 58 3.03 -20.04 -6.99
C LEU A 58 2.55 -20.99 -8.09
N LEU A 59 1.67 -20.53 -8.98
CA LEU A 59 1.18 -21.32 -10.10
C LEU A 59 2.28 -21.61 -11.14
N LYS A 60 3.12 -20.62 -11.48
CA LYS A 60 4.26 -20.80 -12.38
C LYS A 60 5.38 -21.66 -11.82
N LYS A 61 5.52 -21.77 -10.50
CA LYS A 61 6.52 -22.65 -9.87
C LYS A 61 6.07 -24.11 -9.81
N LYS A 62 4.78 -24.38 -10.01
CA LYS A 62 4.19 -25.72 -9.93
C LYS A 62 3.91 -26.36 -11.31
N PHE A 63 4.14 -25.63 -12.40
CA PHE A 63 4.14 -26.11 -13.79
C PHE A 63 5.56 -26.02 -14.36
#